data_AF-A0A0B8WIK7-F1
#
_entry.id   AF-A0A0B8WIK7-F1
#
_cell.length_a   1.000
_cell.length_b   1.000
_cell.length_c   1.000
_cell.angle_alpha   90.00
_cell.angle_beta   90.00
_cell.angle_gamma   90.00
#
_symmetry.space_group_name_H-M   'P 1'
#
loop_
_entity.id
_entity.type
_entity.pdbx_description
1 polymer ?
#
loop_
_entity_poly.entity_id
_entity_poly.type
_entity_poly.pdbx_seq_one_letter_code
_entity_poly.pdbx_strand_id
1 'polypeptide(L)'
;MHRAKLLRAIISVALLTAGNPVAAAKVDVFSEFNKKVATLETELKKEKDVNKRFAAFLKSYKDLSDLRAKNPRQAEEKELNMSLFMESLSYLPDKKEFQAKKCPEYKKEVNSMMKSYDKSQKEPYVDKALNVVDLICK
;
A
#
# COMPACT_ATOMS: atom_id res chain seq x y z
N MET A 1 -60.51 28.92 -28.97
CA MET A 1 -60.99 27.69 -28.31
C MET A 1 -60.37 26.47 -29.00
N HIS A 2 -59.89 25.50 -28.21
CA HIS A 2 -59.44 24.12 -28.52
C HIS A 2 -58.22 23.93 -29.45
N ARG A 3 -57.00 23.71 -28.90
CA ARG A 3 -56.38 22.41 -28.48
C ARG A 3 -56.31 21.34 -29.59
N ALA A 4 -55.09 21.12 -30.11
CA ALA A 4 -54.51 19.78 -30.26
C ALA A 4 -52.98 19.91 -30.39
N LYS A 5 -52.26 19.45 -29.36
CA LYS A 5 -50.80 19.27 -29.36
C LYS A 5 -50.50 18.01 -30.16
N LEU A 6 -49.70 18.12 -31.23
CA LEU A 6 -49.01 16.97 -31.81
C LEU A 6 -47.50 17.23 -31.68
N LEU A 7 -46.92 16.58 -30.67
CA LEU A 7 -45.47 16.43 -30.49
C LEU A 7 -44.93 15.65 -31.69
N ARG A 8 -44.27 16.35 -32.62
CA ARG A 8 -43.37 15.72 -33.58
C ARG A 8 -42.03 15.54 -32.91
N ALA A 9 -41.70 14.29 -32.63
CA ALA A 9 -40.40 13.83 -32.20
C ALA A 9 -39.33 14.28 -33.21
N ILE A 10 -38.49 15.23 -32.80
CA ILE A 10 -37.18 15.39 -33.41
C ILE A 10 -36.29 14.39 -32.68
N ILE A 11 -36.07 13.25 -33.33
CA ILE A 11 -35.00 12.31 -33.00
C ILE A 11 -33.71 13.10 -33.17
N SER A 12 -33.27 13.75 -32.10
CA SER A 12 -31.89 14.18 -31.98
C SER A 12 -31.12 12.90 -31.80
N VAL A 13 -30.53 12.43 -32.90
CA VAL A 13 -29.44 11.45 -32.90
C VAL A 13 -28.42 11.99 -31.92
N ALA A 14 -28.48 11.52 -30.68
CA ALA A 14 -27.45 11.77 -29.70
C ALA A 14 -26.20 11.14 -30.33
N LEU A 15 -25.33 12.03 -30.80
CA LEU A 15 -24.00 11.68 -31.23
C LEU A 15 -23.45 10.71 -30.19
N LEU A 16 -22.90 9.61 -30.71
CA LEU A 16 -21.79 8.91 -30.10
C LEU A 16 -20.82 9.97 -29.56
N THR A 17 -21.01 10.35 -28.29
CA THR A 17 -19.91 10.82 -27.49
C THR A 17 -19.08 9.57 -27.36
N ALA A 18 -18.13 9.45 -28.28
CA ALA A 18 -16.92 8.67 -28.08
C ALA A 18 -16.59 8.85 -26.61
N GLY A 19 -16.78 7.79 -25.84
CA GLY A 19 -16.44 7.81 -24.44
C GLY A 19 -14.98 8.19 -24.44
N ASN A 20 -14.69 9.44 -24.09
CA ASN A 20 -13.36 9.80 -23.67
C ASN A 20 -13.01 8.70 -22.68
N PRO A 21 -11.98 7.87 -22.93
CA PRO A 21 -11.50 7.00 -21.88
C PRO A 21 -11.25 7.97 -20.74
N VAL A 22 -12.03 7.85 -19.66
CA VAL A 22 -11.73 8.53 -18.42
C VAL A 22 -10.31 8.10 -18.18
N ALA A 23 -9.35 8.98 -18.47
CA ALA A 23 -7.95 8.69 -18.32
C ALA A 23 -7.84 8.39 -16.84
N ALA A 24 -7.78 7.10 -16.50
CA ALA A 24 -7.62 6.66 -15.14
C ALA A 24 -6.43 7.46 -14.63
N ALA A 25 -6.69 8.38 -13.70
CA ALA A 25 -5.65 9.25 -13.18
C ALA A 25 -4.50 8.32 -12.82
N LYS A 26 -3.35 8.47 -13.49
CA LYS A 26 -2.21 7.57 -13.27
C LYS A 26 -1.82 7.77 -11.81
N VAL A 27 -2.24 6.86 -10.94
CA VAL A 27 -1.93 6.91 -9.52
C VAL A 27 -0.42 6.78 -9.42
N ASP A 28 0.24 7.75 -8.78
CA ASP A 28 1.64 7.60 -8.40
C ASP A 28 1.71 6.60 -7.25
N VAL A 29 1.83 5.32 -7.63
CA VAL A 29 1.83 4.17 -6.71
C VAL A 29 2.89 4.34 -5.64
N PHE A 30 4.06 4.86 -5.99
CA PHE A 30 5.17 5.03 -5.05
C PHE A 30 4.88 6.14 -4.04
N SER A 31 4.28 7.24 -4.47
CA SER A 31 3.84 8.30 -3.56
C SER A 31 2.76 7.79 -2.60
N GLU A 32 1.75 7.07 -3.10
CA GLU A 32 0.69 6.49 -2.27
C GLU A 32 1.22 5.40 -1.31
N PHE A 33 2.19 4.60 -1.75
CA PHE A 33 2.89 3.63 -0.92
C PHE A 33 3.56 4.34 0.26
N ASN A 34 4.34 5.39 0.00
CA ASN A 34 5.02 6.16 1.04
C ASN A 34 4.05 6.81 2.03
N LYS A 35 2.93 7.36 1.54
CA LYS A 35 1.87 7.91 2.41
C LYS A 35 1.31 6.84 3.33
N LYS A 36 0.97 5.67 2.80
CA LYS A 36 0.43 4.54 3.58
C LYS A 36 1.44 4.03 4.63
N VAL A 37 2.73 3.97 4.30
CA VAL A 37 3.78 3.62 5.27
C VAL A 37 3.85 4.67 6.40
N ALA A 38 3.83 5.97 6.08
CA ALA A 38 3.84 7.02 7.08
C ALA A 38 2.59 7.00 7.99
N THR A 39 1.42 6.69 7.40
CA THR A 39 0.18 6.47 8.16
C THR A 39 0.32 5.29 9.12
N LEU A 40 0.84 4.14 8.65
CA LEU A 40 1.11 2.99 9.49
C LEU A 40 2.02 3.34 10.66
N GLU A 41 3.16 4.00 10.43
CA GLU A 41 4.06 4.40 11.51
C GLU A 41 3.37 5.30 12.55
N THR A 42 2.50 6.19 12.10
CA THR A 42 1.72 7.07 12.99
C THR A 42 0.70 6.29 13.82
N GLU A 43 0.00 5.33 13.21
CA GLU A 43 -0.95 4.45 13.91
C GLU A 43 -0.22 3.59 14.96
N LEU A 44 0.90 2.98 14.58
CA LEU A 44 1.69 2.14 15.50
C LEU A 44 2.22 2.93 16.70
N LYS A 45 2.64 4.19 16.51
CA LYS A 45 3.09 5.07 17.60
C LYS A 45 1.98 5.43 18.60
N LYS A 46 0.72 5.48 18.15
CA LYS A 46 -0.44 5.87 18.97
C LYS A 46 -1.05 4.69 19.73
N GLU A 47 -0.97 3.48 19.19
CA GLU A 47 -1.49 2.28 19.82
C GLU A 47 -0.55 1.80 20.94
N LYS A 48 -1.09 1.28 22.05
CA LYS A 48 -0.31 0.75 23.19
C LYS A 48 -0.29 -0.77 23.24
N ASP A 49 -1.29 -1.42 22.64
CA ASP A 49 -1.40 -2.88 22.61
C ASP A 49 -0.62 -3.46 21.41
N VAL A 50 0.38 -4.30 21.71
CA VAL A 50 1.23 -4.96 20.73
C VAL A 50 0.44 -5.81 19.72
N ASN A 51 -0.66 -6.46 20.13
CA ASN A 51 -1.49 -7.25 19.23
C ASN A 51 -2.33 -6.35 18.31
N LYS A 52 -2.77 -5.19 18.80
CA LYS A 52 -3.47 -4.19 17.97
C LYS A 52 -2.52 -3.53 16.98
N ARG A 53 -1.28 -3.23 17.39
CA ARG A 53 -0.21 -2.79 16.49
C ARG A 53 0.04 -3.81 15.39
N PHE A 54 0.14 -5.09 15.76
CA PHE A 54 0.32 -6.16 14.79
C PHE A 54 -0.86 -6.29 13.81
N ALA A 55 -2.10 -6.16 14.31
CA ALA A 55 -3.27 -6.16 13.46
C ALA A 55 -3.31 -4.96 12.49
N ALA A 56 -2.92 -3.77 12.94
CA ALA A 56 -2.78 -2.58 12.09
C ALA A 56 -1.73 -2.80 11.00
N PHE A 57 -0.57 -3.34 11.36
CA PHE A 57 0.47 -3.74 10.41
C PHE A 57 -0.07 -4.69 9.33
N LEU A 58 -0.73 -5.79 9.71
CA LEU A 58 -1.23 -6.77 8.73
C LEU A 58 -2.24 -6.14 7.75
N LYS A 59 -3.10 -5.25 8.24
CA LYS A 59 -4.05 -4.50 7.39
C LYS A 59 -3.28 -3.61 6.40
N SER A 60 -2.34 -2.81 6.89
CA SER A 60 -1.55 -1.93 6.04
C SER A 60 -0.68 -2.69 5.05
N TYR A 61 -0.07 -3.80 5.45
CA TYR A 61 0.72 -4.66 4.58
C TYR A 61 -0.11 -5.20 3.41
N LYS A 62 -1.33 -5.68 3.70
CA LYS A 62 -2.27 -6.08 2.65
C LYS A 62 -2.65 -4.91 1.74
N ASP A 63 -2.96 -3.73 2.31
CA ASP A 63 -3.32 -2.55 1.52
C ASP A 63 -2.18 -2.08 0.59
N LEU A 64 -0.92 -2.19 1.04
CA LEU A 64 0.27 -1.90 0.23
C LEU A 64 0.46 -2.94 -0.88
N SER A 65 0.29 -4.22 -0.57
CA SER A 65 0.33 -5.30 -1.57
C SER A 65 -0.75 -5.11 -2.64
N ASP A 66 -1.98 -4.80 -2.22
CA ASP A 66 -3.12 -4.54 -3.10
C ASP A 66 -2.89 -3.29 -3.97
N LEU A 67 -2.33 -2.22 -3.39
CA LEU A 67 -1.97 -1.01 -4.14
C LEU A 67 -0.99 -1.34 -5.27
N ARG A 68 0.03 -2.15 -5.00
CA ARG A 68 1.01 -2.57 -6.03
C ARG A 68 0.38 -3.49 -7.07
N ALA A 69 -0.44 -4.45 -6.66
CA ALA A 69 -1.03 -5.44 -7.57
C ALA A 69 -2.07 -4.83 -8.53
N LYS A 70 -2.80 -3.79 -8.10
CA LYS A 70 -3.89 -3.18 -8.88
C LYS A 70 -3.43 -2.06 -9.82
N ASN A 71 -2.17 -1.64 -9.74
CA ASN A 71 -1.68 -0.50 -10.51
C ASN A 71 -0.49 -0.87 -11.40
N PRO A 72 -0.25 -0.11 -12.49
CA PRO A 72 0.92 -0.32 -13.33
C PRO A 72 2.23 -0.17 -12.55
N ARG A 73 3.22 -0.99 -12.92
CA ARG A 73 4.58 -0.89 -12.39
C ARG A 73 5.15 0.51 -12.59
N GLN A 74 5.88 0.97 -11.59
CA GLN A 74 6.63 2.22 -11.61
C GLN A 74 8.02 2.01 -12.20
N ALA A 75 8.83 3.08 -12.21
CA ALA A 75 10.27 2.98 -12.52
C ALA A 75 10.96 1.92 -11.64
N GLU A 76 11.98 1.27 -12.19
CA GLU A 76 12.64 0.11 -11.57
C GLU A 76 13.14 0.40 -10.14
N GLU A 77 13.78 1.54 -9.93
CA GLU A 77 14.25 2.00 -8.61
C GLU A 77 13.11 2.11 -7.58
N LYS A 78 11.94 2.64 -8.00
CA LYS A 78 10.75 2.74 -7.13
C LYS A 78 10.19 1.36 -6.79
N GLU A 79 10.16 0.46 -7.77
CA GLU A 79 9.71 -0.92 -7.57
C GLU A 79 10.66 -1.70 -6.66
N LEU A 80 11.96 -1.55 -6.84
CA LEU A 80 12.98 -2.14 -5.99
C LEU A 80 12.76 -1.70 -4.53
N ASN A 81 12.58 -0.40 -4.30
CA ASN A 81 12.33 0.15 -2.97
C ASN A 81 11.06 -0.40 -2.31
N MET A 82 9.95 -0.45 -3.05
CA MET A 82 8.71 -1.03 -2.54
C MET A 82 8.86 -2.53 -2.28
N SER A 83 9.56 -3.27 -3.15
CA SER A 83 9.83 -4.70 -2.95
C SER A 83 10.69 -4.94 -1.72
N LEU A 84 11.81 -4.22 -1.55
CA LEU A 84 12.69 -4.37 -0.40
C LEU A 84 11.96 -4.15 0.93
N PHE A 85 11.11 -3.12 1.01
CA PHE A 85 10.29 -2.89 2.19
C PHE A 85 9.33 -4.05 2.45
N MET A 86 8.61 -4.51 1.42
CA MET A 86 7.60 -5.57 1.56
C MET A 86 8.24 -6.92 1.90
N GLU A 87 9.29 -7.31 1.17
CA GLU A 87 10.06 -8.54 1.42
C GLU A 87 10.69 -8.55 2.80
N SER A 88 11.21 -7.41 3.28
CA SER A 88 11.73 -7.33 4.64
C SER A 88 10.67 -7.62 5.70
N LEU A 89 9.42 -7.21 5.47
CA LEU A 89 8.32 -7.41 6.41
C LEU A 89 7.56 -8.73 6.21
N SER A 90 7.77 -9.45 5.09
CA SER A 90 7.10 -10.73 4.84
C SER A 90 7.57 -11.86 5.76
N TYR A 91 8.66 -11.66 6.49
CA TYR A 91 9.17 -12.60 7.51
C TYR A 91 8.40 -12.51 8.84
N LEU A 92 7.58 -11.47 9.02
CA LEU A 92 6.71 -11.44 10.18
C LEU A 92 5.64 -12.54 10.08
N PRO A 93 5.31 -13.20 11.20
CA PRO A 93 4.42 -14.34 11.20
C PRO A 93 2.98 -13.94 10.87
N ASP A 94 2.08 -14.91 10.70
CA ASP A 94 0.66 -14.61 10.61
C ASP A 94 0.07 -14.17 11.97
N LYS A 95 -1.13 -13.56 11.93
CA LYS A 95 -1.84 -13.09 13.15
C LYS A 95 -1.94 -14.14 14.26
N LYS A 96 -2.14 -15.41 13.89
CA LYS A 96 -2.31 -16.53 14.83
C LYS A 96 -0.99 -16.99 15.47
N GLU A 97 0.12 -16.74 14.80
CA GLU A 97 1.45 -17.19 15.18
C GLU A 97 2.25 -16.10 15.88
N PHE A 98 1.82 -14.84 15.73
CA PHE A 98 2.41 -13.69 16.37
C PHE A 98 2.42 -13.83 17.90
N GLN A 99 3.63 -13.81 18.44
CA GLN A 99 3.89 -13.79 19.87
C GLN A 99 4.77 -12.60 20.22
N ALA A 100 4.28 -11.69 21.06
CA ALA A 100 5.02 -10.49 21.47
C ALA A 100 6.38 -10.81 22.09
N LYS A 101 6.50 -11.91 22.84
CA LYS A 101 7.77 -12.38 23.42
C LYS A 101 8.85 -12.73 22.38
N LYS A 102 8.48 -13.02 21.13
CA LYS A 102 9.39 -13.33 20.03
C LYS A 102 9.80 -12.10 19.22
N CYS A 103 9.40 -10.90 19.64
CA CYS A 103 9.83 -9.65 19.00
C CYS A 103 11.35 -9.52 18.74
N PRO A 104 12.24 -9.96 19.64
CA PRO A 104 13.69 -9.98 19.35
C PRO A 104 14.07 -10.90 18.17
N GLU A 105 13.37 -12.02 17.99
CA GLU A 105 13.58 -12.95 16.87
C GLU A 105 13.16 -12.30 15.55
N TYR A 106 11.98 -11.69 15.50
CA TYR A 106 11.49 -10.99 14.30
C TYR A 106 12.45 -9.87 13.87
N LYS A 107 12.92 -9.06 14.83
CA LYS A 107 13.91 -8.01 14.55
C LYS A 107 15.21 -8.58 14.00
N LYS A 108 15.64 -9.75 14.49
CA LYS A 108 16.87 -10.42 14.01
C LYS A 108 16.69 -10.93 12.58
N GLU A 109 15.55 -11.52 12.25
CA GLU A 109 15.25 -12.02 10.91
C GLU A 109 15.20 -10.89 9.88
N VAL A 110 14.46 -9.82 10.19
CA VAL A 110 14.43 -8.63 9.33
C VAL A 110 15.84 -8.05 9.16
N ASN A 111 16.60 -7.85 10.25
CA ASN A 111 18.00 -7.40 10.18
C ASN A 111 18.92 -8.32 9.37
N SER A 112 18.70 -9.64 9.41
CA SER A 112 19.49 -10.59 8.63
C SER A 112 19.24 -10.41 7.13
N MET A 113 17.98 -10.22 6.74
CA MET A 113 17.64 -9.87 5.36
C MET A 113 18.29 -8.56 4.93
N MET A 114 18.34 -7.55 5.80
CA MET A 114 19.03 -6.29 5.48
C MET A 114 20.52 -6.48 5.14
N LYS A 115 21.17 -7.51 5.71
CA LYS A 115 22.59 -7.80 5.48
C LYS A 115 22.84 -8.60 4.21
N SER A 116 21.83 -9.29 3.67
CA SER A 116 21.96 -10.00 2.39
C SER A 116 21.85 -9.07 1.18
N TYR A 117 21.28 -7.87 1.34
CA TYR A 117 21.29 -6.86 0.29
C TYR A 117 22.62 -6.08 0.30
N ASP A 118 23.15 -5.80 -0.90
CA ASP A 118 24.40 -5.07 -1.08
C ASP A 118 24.29 -3.67 -0.45
N LYS A 119 25.35 -3.19 0.21
CA LYS A 119 25.39 -1.85 0.82
C LYS A 119 25.20 -0.73 -0.21
N SER A 120 25.51 -1.00 -1.48
CA SER A 120 25.20 -0.11 -2.61
C SER A 120 23.69 0.05 -2.87
N GLN A 121 22.89 -0.91 -2.39
CA GLN A 121 21.42 -0.97 -2.47
C GLN A 121 20.75 -0.75 -1.11
N LYS A 122 21.50 -0.33 -0.07
CA LYS A 122 20.93 0.08 1.22
C LYS A 122 20.21 1.40 1.08
N GLU A 123 19.03 1.30 0.51
CA GLU A 123 18.05 2.35 0.42
C GLU A 123 17.42 2.64 1.80
N PRO A 124 16.88 3.85 2.03
CA PRO A 124 16.14 4.22 3.24
C PRO A 124 14.98 3.27 3.58
N TYR A 125 14.54 2.45 2.64
CA TYR A 125 13.36 1.59 2.76
C TYR A 125 13.58 0.36 3.64
N VAL A 126 14.80 -0.15 3.70
CA VAL A 126 15.12 -1.26 4.60
C VAL A 126 15.12 -0.77 6.06
N ASP A 127 15.68 0.40 6.32
CA ASP A 127 15.64 1.05 7.63
C ASP A 127 14.19 1.37 8.05
N LYS A 128 13.34 1.77 7.10
CA LYS A 128 11.90 1.93 7.34
C LYS A 128 11.21 0.64 7.74
N ALA A 129 11.52 -0.49 7.10
CA ALA A 129 10.96 -1.78 7.48
C ALA A 129 11.36 -2.15 8.92
N LEU A 130 12.64 -1.97 9.28
CA LEU A 130 13.10 -2.21 10.65
C LEU A 130 12.39 -1.29 11.66
N ASN A 131 12.21 -0.01 11.34
CA ASN A 131 11.46 0.93 12.17
C ASN A 131 10.01 0.46 12.38
N VAL A 132 9.36 -0.08 11.35
CA VAL A 132 8.01 -0.66 11.48
C VAL A 132 8.01 -1.84 12.46
N VAL A 133 8.98 -2.76 12.37
CA VAL A 133 9.11 -3.88 13.34
C VAL A 133 9.35 -3.35 14.75
N ASP A 134 10.21 -2.35 14.91
CA ASP A 134 10.48 -1.71 16.19
C ASP A 134 9.22 -1.09 16.79
N LEU A 135 8.40 -0.44 15.98
CA LEU A 135 7.13 0.14 16.42
C LEU A 135 6.10 -0.93 16.79
N ILE A 136 5.99 -2.01 16.02
CA ILE A 136 5.14 -3.15 16.37
C ILE A 136 5.54 -3.71 17.74
N CYS A 137 6.84 -3.86 17.97
CA CYS A 137 7.43 -4.56 19.11
C CYS A 137 7.78 -3.69 20.33
N LYS A 138 7.35 -2.42 20.36
CA LYS A 138 7.52 -1.52 21.51
C LYS A 138 6.43 -1.71 22.56
#